data_AF-A0A821CQ98-F1
#
_entry.id   AF-A0A821CQ98-F1
#
_cell.length_a   1.000
_cell.length_b   1.000
_cell.length_c   1.000
_cell.angle_alpha   90.00
_cell.angle_beta   90.00
_cell.angle_gamma   90.00
#
_symmetry.space_group_name_H-M   'P 1'
#
loop_
_entity.id
_entity.type
_entity.pdbx_description
1 polymer ?
#
loop_
_entity_poly.entity_id
_entity_poly.type
_entity_poly.pdbx_seq_one_letter_code
_entity_poly.pdbx_strand_id
1 'polypeptide(L)'
;MEASPLQINDLPDEILMIIFKNMYNTEVLYSLLDVDKRLNRIVCDSAFTYRLNLLRLVPSHLIVLTSLSRYFIYPLLDPILNWFCLQILPQICNKIKWLNLESSSIRRILRSANYPALYGFGLYNIEAKEAINLFS
;
A
#
# COMPACT_ATOMS: atom_id res chain seq x y z
N MET A 1 23.76 16.95 -29.23
CA MET A 1 23.29 17.38 -27.89
C MET A 1 22.91 16.12 -27.14
N GLU A 2 23.74 15.70 -26.19
CA GLU A 2 23.36 14.63 -25.27
C GLU A 2 22.29 15.21 -24.34
N ALA A 3 21.11 14.58 -24.31
CA ALA A 3 20.09 14.94 -23.35
C ALA A 3 20.62 14.55 -21.96
N SER A 4 20.79 15.53 -21.08
CA SER A 4 21.10 15.27 -19.67
C SER A 4 19.98 14.41 -19.08
N PRO A 5 20.32 13.39 -18.26
CA PRO A 5 19.31 12.55 -17.65
C PRO A 5 18.40 13.40 -16.77
N LEU A 6 17.11 13.40 -17.12
CA LEU A 6 16.07 14.09 -16.37
C LEU A 6 16.05 13.54 -14.95
N GLN A 7 16.27 14.40 -13.95
CA GLN A 7 16.16 13.95 -12.57
C GLN A 7 14.70 13.91 -12.16
N ILE A 8 14.32 12.92 -11.35
CA ILE A 8 12.94 12.79 -10.86
C ILE A 8 12.49 14.06 -10.11
N ASN A 9 13.42 14.76 -9.47
CA ASN A 9 13.15 16.01 -8.76
C ASN A 9 12.82 17.18 -9.68
N ASP A 10 13.16 17.11 -10.97
CA ASP A 10 12.86 18.16 -11.96
C ASP A 10 11.44 18.04 -12.51
N LEU A 11 10.76 16.91 -12.28
CA LEU A 11 9.41 16.68 -12.75
C LEU A 11 8.39 17.47 -11.92
N PRO A 12 7.30 18.00 -12.50
CA PRO A 12 6.18 18.57 -11.75
C PRO A 12 5.50 17.57 -10.82
N ASP A 13 4.85 18.06 -9.76
CA ASP A 13 4.17 17.23 -8.75
C ASP A 13 3.08 16.34 -9.37
N GLU A 14 2.38 16.84 -10.39
CA GLU A 14 1.32 16.10 -11.09
C GLU A 14 1.89 14.90 -11.85
N ILE A 15 3.08 15.06 -12.44
CA ILE A 15 3.76 13.98 -13.14
C ILE A 15 4.27 12.94 -12.14
N LEU A 16 4.85 13.38 -11.02
CA LEU A 16 5.26 12.49 -9.93
C LEU A 16 4.07 11.71 -9.37
N MET A 17 2.93 12.37 -9.16
CA MET A 17 1.69 11.73 -8.71
C MET A 17 1.24 10.63 -9.69
N ILE A 18 1.26 10.90 -10.99
CA ILE A 18 0.91 9.91 -12.01
C ILE A 18 1.89 8.72 -11.97
N ILE A 19 3.19 8.99 -11.88
CA ILE A 19 4.23 7.95 -11.80
C ILE A 19 4.00 7.08 -10.57
N PHE A 20 3.84 7.69 -9.39
CA PHE A 20 3.64 6.96 -8.13
C PHE A 20 2.34 6.16 -8.14
N LYS A 21 1.26 6.68 -8.74
CA LYS A 21 -0.02 5.94 -8.85
C LYS A 21 0.08 4.68 -9.70
N ASN A 22 1.02 4.63 -10.63
CA ASN A 22 1.30 3.42 -11.42
C ASN A 22 2.22 2.43 -10.69
N MET A 23 2.74 2.80 -9.52
CA MET A 23 3.51 1.92 -8.63
C MET A 23 2.61 1.38 -7.50
N TYR A 24 3.12 0.38 -6.78
CA TYR A 24 2.44 -0.09 -5.57
C TYR A 24 2.55 0.96 -4.47
N ASN A 25 1.41 1.55 -4.10
CA ASN A 25 1.34 2.60 -3.09
C ASN A 25 2.05 2.26 -1.77
N THR A 26 2.01 1.01 -1.33
CA THR A 26 2.71 0.54 -0.13
C THR A 26 4.23 0.61 -0.29
N GLU A 27 4.78 0.25 -1.44
CA GLU A 27 6.22 0.35 -1.70
C GLU A 27 6.66 1.81 -1.80
N VAL A 28 5.85 2.66 -2.45
CA VAL A 28 6.10 4.09 -2.56
C VAL A 28 6.10 4.76 -1.20
N LEU A 29 5.08 4.53 -0.38
CA LEU A 29 5.02 5.08 0.98
C LEU A 29 6.18 4.56 1.83
N TYR A 30 6.53 3.28 1.69
CA TYR A 30 7.67 2.72 2.41
C TYR A 30 9.01 3.34 2.02
N SER A 31 9.17 3.67 0.74
CA SER A 31 10.45 4.13 0.22
C SER A 31 10.62 5.65 0.30
N LEU A 32 9.52 6.41 0.23
CA LEU A 32 9.56 7.86 0.04
C LEU A 32 9.05 8.67 1.22
N LEU A 33 8.31 8.06 2.15
CA LEU A 33 7.87 8.77 3.33
C LEU A 33 9.08 9.17 4.19
N ASP A 34 9.09 10.43 4.61
CA ASP A 34 10.13 11.11 5.38
C ASP A 34 11.49 11.24 4.70
N VAL A 35 11.58 10.96 3.39
CA VAL A 35 12.79 11.20 2.59
C VAL A 35 12.96 12.68 2.25
N ASP A 36 11.89 13.32 1.80
CA ASP A 36 11.90 14.74 1.42
C ASP A 36 10.53 15.38 1.65
N LYS A 37 10.51 16.67 2.01
CA LYS A 37 9.27 17.39 2.34
C LYS A 37 8.29 17.47 1.17
N ARG A 38 8.79 17.65 -0.05
CA ARG A 38 7.96 17.72 -1.25
C ARG A 38 7.38 16.35 -1.56
N LEU A 39 8.20 15.29 -1.50
CA LEU A 39 7.73 13.92 -1.69
C LEU A 39 6.68 13.54 -0.64
N ASN A 40 6.89 13.89 0.63
CA ASN A 40 5.93 13.69 1.71
C ASN A 40 4.57 14.30 1.39
N ARG A 41 4.55 15.54 0.87
CA ARG A 41 3.30 16.19 0.46
C ARG A 41 2.57 15.39 -0.61
N ILE A 42 3.30 14.86 -1.59
CA ILE A 42 2.75 14.09 -2.71
C ILE A 42 2.23 12.73 -2.22
N VAL A 43 3.07 11.93 -1.54
CA VAL A 43 2.70 10.57 -1.13
C VAL A 43 1.67 10.54 -0.01
N CYS A 44 1.55 11.60 0.78
CA CYS A 44 0.48 11.74 1.77
C CYS A 44 -0.76 12.44 1.21
N ASP A 45 -0.79 12.83 -0.07
CA ASP A 45 -1.98 13.46 -0.65
C ASP A 45 -3.16 12.49 -0.70
N SER A 46 -4.38 13.04 -0.60
CA SER A 46 -5.61 12.24 -0.64
C SER A 46 -5.80 11.51 -1.98
N ALA A 47 -5.37 12.11 -3.10
CA ALA A 47 -5.46 11.51 -4.41
C ALA A 47 -4.59 10.25 -4.53
N PHE A 48 -3.54 10.13 -3.72
CA PHE A 48 -2.66 8.96 -3.64
C PHE A 48 -3.13 7.95 -2.59
N THR A 49 -3.50 8.42 -1.40
CA THR A 49 -3.72 7.59 -0.21
C THR A 49 -5.14 7.08 -0.02
N TYR A 50 -6.12 7.57 -0.80
CA TYR A 50 -7.52 7.18 -0.61
C TYR A 50 -7.75 5.66 -0.71
N ARG A 51 -6.97 4.96 -1.53
CA ARG A 51 -7.01 3.50 -1.61
C ARG A 51 -5.62 2.97 -1.33
N LEU A 52 -5.49 2.21 -0.24
CA LEU A 52 -4.22 1.64 0.19
C LEU A 52 -4.23 0.11 0.04
N ASN A 53 -3.18 -0.44 -0.58
CA ASN A 53 -3.04 -1.88 -0.85
C ASN A 53 -1.94 -2.48 0.03
N LEU A 54 -2.29 -2.97 1.23
CA LEU A 54 -1.34 -3.58 2.16
C LEU A 54 -1.13 -5.08 1.83
N LEU A 55 -0.89 -5.35 0.55
CA LEU A 55 -0.67 -6.68 -0.01
C LEU A 55 0.65 -6.68 -0.75
N ARG A 56 1.42 -7.75 -0.62
CA ARG A 56 2.61 -7.97 -1.43
C ARG A 56 2.23 -8.75 -2.68
N LEU A 57 2.48 -8.17 -3.85
CA LEU A 57 2.24 -8.82 -5.13
C LEU A 57 3.56 -9.38 -5.66
N VAL A 58 3.64 -10.71 -5.73
CA VAL A 58 4.82 -11.38 -6.27
C VAL A 58 4.50 -11.81 -7.70
N PRO A 59 5.30 -11.37 -8.70
CA PRO A 59 5.16 -11.82 -10.07
C PRO A 59 5.24 -13.35 -10.17
N SER A 60 4.35 -13.95 -10.97
CA SER A 60 4.28 -15.40 -11.14
C SER A 60 5.59 -16.03 -11.61
N HIS A 61 6.42 -15.31 -12.38
CA HIS A 61 7.72 -15.83 -12.86
C HIS A 61 8.76 -16.02 -11.75
N LEU A 62 8.57 -15.44 -10.57
CA LEU A 62 9.44 -15.62 -9.41
C LEU A 62 8.99 -16.76 -8.50
N ILE A 63 7.86 -17.42 -8.81
CA ILE A 63 7.28 -18.50 -8.01
C ILE A 63 7.19 -19.74 -8.87
N VAL A 64 8.01 -20.74 -8.55
CA VAL A 64 8.01 -22.06 -9.20
C VAL A 64 6.82 -22.86 -8.66
N LEU A 65 5.59 -22.49 -8.98
CA LEU A 65 4.40 -23.30 -8.65
C LEU A 65 3.22 -23.00 -9.60
N THR A 66 2.50 -24.08 -9.87
CA THR A 66 1.52 -24.34 -10.94
C THR A 66 0.17 -23.64 -10.74
N SER A 67 0.03 -22.35 -11.04
CA SER A 67 -1.32 -21.75 -11.11
C SER A 67 -1.48 -20.73 -12.24
N LEU A 68 -2.68 -20.70 -12.83
CA LEU A 68 -3.13 -19.82 -13.91
C LEU A 68 -3.23 -18.32 -13.50
N SER A 69 -2.87 -17.98 -12.26
CA SER A 69 -2.90 -16.63 -11.72
C SER A 69 -1.63 -15.87 -12.11
N ARG A 70 -1.76 -14.70 -12.75
CA ARG A 70 -0.60 -13.87 -13.13
C ARG A 70 0.18 -13.29 -11.93
N TYR A 71 -0.44 -13.28 -10.75
CA TYR A 71 0.16 -12.76 -9.52
C TYR A 71 -0.27 -13.61 -8.32
N PHE A 72 0.65 -13.80 -7.37
CA PHE A 72 0.34 -14.34 -6.06
C PHE A 72 0.29 -13.20 -5.05
N ILE A 73 -0.75 -13.23 -4.20
CA ILE A 73 -0.96 -12.26 -3.14
C ILE A 73 -0.37 -12.84 -1.86
N TYR A 74 0.63 -12.19 -1.31
CA TYR A 74 1.21 -12.53 -0.01
C TYR A 74 0.92 -11.42 1.00
N PRO A 75 0.87 -11.75 2.31
CA PRO A 75 0.89 -10.73 3.34
C PRO A 75 2.19 -9.92 3.24
N LEU A 76 2.13 -8.67 3.70
CA LEU A 76 3.35 -7.90 3.94
C LEU A 76 4.23 -8.62 4.96
N LEU A 77 5.54 -8.50 4.81
CA LEU A 77 6.47 -8.99 5.81
C LEU A 77 6.23 -8.27 7.14
N ASP A 78 6.29 -9.01 8.25
CA ASP A 78 5.99 -8.48 9.59
C ASP A 78 6.74 -7.17 9.94
N PRO A 79 8.05 -7.02 9.64
CA PRO A 79 8.75 -5.76 9.90
C PRO A 79 8.17 -4.58 9.11
N ILE A 80 7.81 -4.81 7.85
CA ILE A 80 7.21 -3.78 6.97
C ILE A 80 5.83 -3.42 7.51
N LEU A 81 5.02 -4.42 7.87
CA LEU A 81 3.68 -4.20 8.42
C LEU A 81 3.74 -3.44 9.75
N ASN A 82 4.68 -3.78 10.64
CA ASN A 82 4.88 -3.07 11.90
C ASN A 82 5.26 -1.60 11.67
N TRP A 83 6.19 -1.36 10.75
CA TRP A 83 6.59 0.00 10.42
C TRP A 83 5.43 0.80 9.79
N PHE A 84 4.61 0.17 8.94
CA PHE A 84 3.37 0.76 8.43
C PHE A 84 2.41 1.16 9.56
N CYS A 85 2.12 0.26 10.49
CA CYS A 85 1.23 0.50 11.61
C CYS A 85 1.71 1.61 12.54
N LEU A 86 3.02 1.72 12.76
CA LEU A 86 3.58 2.69 13.70
C LEU A 86 3.89 4.05 13.08
N GLN A 87 4.32 4.09 11.82
CA GLN A 87 4.88 5.29 11.20
C GLN A 87 3.99 5.87 10.11
N ILE A 88 3.45 5.03 9.22
CA ILE A 88 2.68 5.53 8.05
C ILE A 88 1.22 5.75 8.41
N LEU A 89 0.54 4.71 8.88
CA LEU A 89 -0.92 4.70 9.02
C LEU A 89 -1.41 5.88 9.89
N PRO A 90 -0.76 6.25 11.00
CA PRO A 90 -1.16 7.43 11.77
C PRO A 90 -1.12 8.76 10.99
N GLN A 91 -0.29 8.87 9.95
CA GLN A 91 -0.15 10.10 9.15
C GLN A 91 -1.19 10.24 8.04
N ILE A 92 -1.73 9.12 7.55
CA ILE A 92 -2.61 9.09 6.37
C ILE A 92 -4.00 8.49 6.65
N CYS A 93 -4.27 7.97 7.85
CA CYS A 93 -5.51 7.28 8.20
C CYS A 93 -6.79 8.10 7.94
N ASN A 94 -6.72 9.42 8.10
CA ASN A 94 -7.84 10.33 7.84
C ASN A 94 -8.17 10.50 6.34
N LYS A 95 -7.25 10.12 5.45
CA LYS A 95 -7.42 10.18 4.00
C LYS A 95 -7.75 8.81 3.41
N ILE A 96 -7.40 7.74 4.14
CA ILE A 96 -7.69 6.37 3.75
C ILE A 96 -9.20 6.14 3.80
N LYS A 97 -9.63 5.51 2.73
CA LYS A 97 -11.00 5.48 2.29
C LYS A 97 -11.36 4.03 1.92
N TRP A 98 -10.44 3.35 1.25
CA TRP A 98 -10.49 1.91 1.01
C TRP A 98 -9.18 1.22 1.40
N LEU A 99 -9.27 0.07 2.09
CA LEU A 99 -8.12 -0.77 2.46
C LEU A 99 -8.19 -2.13 1.76
N ASN A 100 -7.12 -2.59 1.12
CA ASN A 100 -7.00 -3.98 0.67
C ASN A 100 -6.00 -4.70 1.57
N LEU A 101 -6.47 -5.71 2.29
CA LEU A 101 -5.75 -6.36 3.39
C LEU A 101 -5.79 -7.87 3.24
N GLU A 102 -4.78 -8.54 3.79
CA GLU A 102 -4.82 -9.98 4.03
C GLU A 102 -5.46 -10.23 5.42
N SER A 103 -6.17 -11.34 5.58
CA SER A 103 -7.01 -11.59 6.76
C SER A 103 -6.22 -11.69 8.08
N SER A 104 -5.04 -12.29 8.10
CA SER A 104 -4.18 -12.35 9.29
C SER A 104 -3.70 -10.97 9.77
N SER A 105 -3.59 -10.00 8.85
CA SER A 105 -3.13 -8.63 9.15
C SER A 105 -4.23 -7.69 9.64
N ILE A 106 -5.52 -8.04 9.45
CA ILE A 106 -6.66 -7.13 9.65
C ILE A 106 -6.67 -6.50 11.04
N ARG A 107 -6.49 -7.31 12.09
CA ARG A 107 -6.57 -6.85 13.48
C ARG A 107 -5.46 -5.85 13.80
N ARG A 108 -4.25 -6.07 13.27
CA ARG A 108 -3.11 -5.18 13.50
C ARG A 108 -3.34 -3.83 12.83
N ILE A 109 -3.82 -3.83 11.59
CA ILE A 109 -4.06 -2.62 10.81
C ILE A 109 -5.20 -1.82 11.40
N LEU A 110 -6.36 -2.44 11.63
CA LEU A 110 -7.54 -1.74 12.16
C LEU A 110 -7.34 -1.18 13.58
N ARG A 111 -6.39 -1.72 14.35
CA ARG A 111 -6.02 -1.19 15.68
C ARG A 111 -4.92 -0.14 15.65
N SER A 112 -4.23 0.03 14.53
CA SER A 112 -3.06 0.92 14.43
C SER A 112 -3.44 2.40 14.38
N ALA A 113 -4.64 2.73 13.88
CA ALA A 113 -5.11 4.10 13.73
C ALA A 113 -6.64 4.16 13.75
N ASN A 114 -7.18 5.37 13.91
CA ASN A 114 -8.58 5.65 13.65
C ASN A 114 -8.76 6.05 12.18
N TYR A 115 -9.66 5.40 11.45
CA TYR A 115 -9.92 5.65 10.03
C TYR A 115 -11.29 6.32 9.82
N PRO A 116 -11.42 7.63 10.09
CA PRO A 116 -12.72 8.31 10.07
C PRO A 116 -13.36 8.38 8.67
N ALA A 117 -12.57 8.23 7.61
CA ALA A 117 -13.04 8.29 6.22
C ALA A 117 -13.17 6.90 5.57
N LEU A 118 -12.94 5.81 6.32
CA LEU A 118 -12.96 4.45 5.79
C LEU A 118 -14.40 4.03 5.47
N TYR A 119 -14.64 3.67 4.21
CA TYR A 119 -15.94 3.20 3.74
C TYR A 119 -15.95 1.73 3.34
N GLY A 120 -14.78 1.10 3.21
CA GLY A 120 -14.73 -0.32 2.92
C GLY A 120 -13.34 -0.89 2.93
N PHE A 121 -13.28 -2.22 2.94
CA PHE A 121 -12.05 -2.96 2.75
C PHE A 121 -12.28 -4.22 1.93
N GLY A 122 -11.27 -4.61 1.17
CA GLY A 122 -11.17 -5.90 0.51
C GLY A 122 -10.31 -6.85 1.36
N LEU A 123 -10.80 -8.06 1.61
CA LEU A 123 -10.05 -9.11 2.29
C LEU A 123 -9.58 -10.17 1.29
N TYR A 124 -8.31 -10.54 1.42
CA TYR A 124 -7.64 -11.50 0.56
C TYR A 124 -7.08 -12.66 1.38
N ASN A 125 -6.93 -13.81 0.73
CA ASN A 125 -6.42 -15.06 1.32
C ASN A 125 -7.14 -15.47 2.61
N ILE A 126 -8.45 -15.25 2.67
CA ILE A 126 -9.25 -15.63 3.84
C ILE A 126 -9.20 -17.16 3.99
N GLU A 127 -8.54 -17.64 5.04
CA GLU A 127 -8.59 -19.05 5.38
C GLU A 127 -10.03 -19.44 5.77
N ALA A 128 -10.47 -20.64 5.42
CA ALA A 128 -11.84 -21.10 5.68
C ALA A 128 -12.25 -20.96 7.16
N LYS A 129 -11.31 -21.16 8.09
CA LYS A 129 -11.51 -21.00 9.54
C LYS A 129 -11.79 -19.54 9.95
N GLU A 130 -11.21 -18.58 9.24
CA GLU A 130 -11.38 -17.14 9.50
C GLU A 130 -12.66 -16.61 8.85
N ALA A 131 -13.04 -17.15 7.69
CA ALA A 131 -14.30 -16.82 7.03
C ALA A 131 -15.50 -17.13 7.94
N ILE A 132 -15.49 -18.28 8.62
CA ILE A 132 -16.56 -18.67 9.55
C ILE A 132 -16.75 -17.62 10.65
N ASN A 133 -15.66 -17.13 11.24
CA ASN A 133 -15.68 -16.15 12.33
C ASN A 133 -16.03 -14.71 11.90
N LEU A 134 -15.99 -14.40 10.60
CA LEU A 134 -16.30 -13.06 10.07
C LEU A 134 -17.80 -12.89 9.75
N PHE A 135 -18.53 -13.99 9.57
CA PHE A 135 -19.96 -13.99 9.21
C PHE A 135 -20.87 -14.66 10.26
N SER A 136 -20.33 -15.04 11.42
CA SER A 136 -21.09 -15.48 12.60
C SER A 136 -21.20 -14.36 13.63
#